data_AF-A0A8X6HB15-F1
#
_entry.id   AF-A0A8X6HB15-F1
#
_cell.length_a   1.000
_cell.length_b   1.000
_cell.length_c   1.000
_cell.angle_alpha   90.00
_cell.angle_beta   90.00
_cell.angle_gamma   90.00
#
_symmetry.space_group_name_H-M   'P 1'
#
loop_
_entity.id
_entity.type
_entity.pdbx_description
1 polymer ?
#
loop_
_entity_poly.entity_id
_entity_poly.type
_entity_poly.pdbx_seq_one_letter_code
_entity_poly.pdbx_strand_id
1 'polypeptide(L)'
;MPPKSVPFKLATSKCKYRYHDLVENEVRKLHTDFSKQSEDGRGNFLFGLINIVRIKQRKQRTTDVPALSRRQISVTYGLSSTNGHIQVCAKTFRDTLDLSQKRTYTVIEKKKGDVCFTNRRGKNPRSHSHKTKYTDEDIELIKGYISS
;
A
#
# COMPACT_ATOMS: atom_id res chain seq x y z
N MET A 1 11.50 19.76 -11.84
CA MET A 1 12.35 19.09 -10.83
C MET A 1 12.65 17.68 -11.30
N PRO A 2 13.91 17.26 -11.42
CA PRO A 2 14.22 15.86 -11.68
C PRO A 2 13.81 15.01 -10.47
N PRO A 3 13.32 13.77 -10.67
CA PRO A 3 13.02 12.88 -9.56
C PRO A 3 14.32 12.63 -8.78
N LYS A 4 14.28 12.91 -7.48
CA LYS A 4 15.39 12.59 -6.56
C LYS A 4 15.73 11.11 -6.75
N SER A 5 16.95 10.81 -7.21
CA SER A 5 17.42 9.43 -7.34
C SER A 5 17.39 8.80 -5.95
N VAL A 6 16.42 7.91 -5.71
CA VAL A 6 16.34 7.17 -4.46
C VAL A 6 17.62 6.32 -4.39
N PRO A 7 18.52 6.53 -3.42
CA PRO A 7 19.69 5.67 -3.31
C PRO A 7 19.16 4.25 -3.08
N PHE A 8 19.56 3.33 -3.97
CA PHE A 8 19.27 1.91 -3.87
C PHE A 8 20.01 1.34 -2.65
N LYS A 9 19.54 1.69 -1.45
CA LYS A 9 19.96 1.07 -0.20
C LYS A 9 19.29 -0.29 -0.17
N LEU A 10 19.87 -1.24 -0.91
CA LEU A 10 19.54 -2.65 -0.84
C LEU A 10 19.39 -3.02 0.63
N ALA A 11 18.22 -3.57 0.91
CA ALA A 11 17.79 -4.05 2.21
C ALA A 11 18.94 -4.64 3.04
N THR A 12 18.98 -4.22 4.29
CA THR A 12 19.83 -4.80 5.34
C THR A 12 19.80 -6.33 5.30
N SER A 13 21.00 -6.94 5.31
CA SER A 13 21.35 -8.36 5.24
C SER A 13 20.63 -9.35 6.19
N LYS A 14 19.68 -8.87 7.00
CA LYS A 14 18.88 -9.65 7.94
C LYS A 14 17.57 -10.17 7.34
N CYS A 15 17.29 -9.88 6.07
CA CYS A 15 16.08 -10.37 5.40
C CYS A 15 16.24 -11.85 5.04
N LYS A 16 15.43 -12.73 5.64
CA LYS A 16 15.45 -14.18 5.35
C LYS A 16 15.05 -14.53 3.90
N TYR A 17 14.39 -13.60 3.21
CA TYR A 17 13.83 -13.82 1.88
C TYR A 17 14.84 -13.45 0.78
N ARG A 18 14.59 -13.90 -0.46
CA ARG A 18 15.49 -13.73 -1.62
C ARG A 18 15.49 -12.29 -2.16
N TYR A 19 15.84 -11.31 -1.33
CA TYR A 19 15.92 -9.91 -1.74
C TYR A 19 17.09 -9.64 -2.70
N HIS A 20 18.10 -10.51 -2.70
CA HIS A 20 19.23 -10.46 -3.63
C HIS A 20 18.84 -10.72 -5.09
N ASP A 21 17.68 -11.33 -5.33
CA ASP A 21 17.19 -11.61 -6.68
C ASP A 21 16.55 -10.37 -7.33
N LEU A 22 16.44 -9.24 -6.60
CA LEU A 22 15.93 -7.98 -7.13
C LEU A 22 16.99 -7.25 -7.93
N VAL A 23 16.77 -7.12 -9.23
CA VAL A 23 17.60 -6.30 -10.11
C VAL A 23 17.22 -4.83 -9.93
N GLU A 24 18.22 -3.95 -9.87
CA GLU A 24 18.00 -2.51 -9.63
C GLU A 24 17.04 -1.87 -10.64
N ASN A 25 17.18 -2.21 -11.93
CA ASN A 25 16.30 -1.70 -12.98
C ASN A 25 14.84 -2.13 -12.79
N GLU A 26 14.58 -3.32 -12.26
CA GLU A 26 13.21 -3.78 -11.95
C GLU A 26 12.61 -2.98 -10.81
N VAL A 27 13.39 -2.71 -9.76
CA VAL A 27 12.97 -1.90 -8.62
C VAL A 27 12.66 -0.47 -9.06
N ARG A 28 13.52 0.13 -9.88
CA ARG A 28 13.26 1.47 -10.44
C ARG A 28 12.00 1.48 -11.29
N LYS A 29 11.76 0.44 -12.09
CA LYS A 29 10.54 0.31 -12.90
C LYS A 29 9.31 0.21 -12.00
N LEU A 30 9.34 -0.68 -11.00
CA LEU A 30 8.25 -0.83 -10.02
C LEU A 30 7.92 0.47 -9.29
N HIS A 31 8.95 1.15 -8.80
CA HIS A 31 8.78 2.43 -8.15
C HIS A 31 8.15 3.47 -9.09
N THR A 32 8.61 3.52 -10.34
CA THR A 32 8.10 4.45 -11.36
C THR A 32 6.63 4.16 -11.69
N ASP A 33 6.30 2.90 -11.92
CA ASP A 33 4.95 2.46 -12.24
C ASP A 33 3.99 2.71 -11.07
N PHE A 34 4.44 2.47 -9.84
CA PHE A 34 3.70 2.80 -8.63
C PHE A 34 3.48 4.30 -8.47
N SER A 35 4.53 5.11 -8.67
CA SER A 35 4.48 6.56 -8.50
C SER A 35 3.53 7.25 -9.50
N LYS A 36 3.37 6.70 -10.71
CA LYS A 36 2.48 7.25 -11.73
C LYS A 36 0.98 7.02 -11.46
N GLN A 37 0.63 6.10 -10.56
CA GLN A 37 -0.77 5.78 -10.28
C GLN A 37 -1.46 6.83 -9.41
N SER A 38 -2.79 6.91 -9.54
CA SER A 38 -3.66 7.68 -8.63
C SER A 38 -3.63 7.09 -7.22
N GLU A 39 -4.10 7.84 -6.20
CA GLU A 39 -4.11 7.33 -4.82
C GLU A 39 -4.90 6.02 -4.64
N ASP A 40 -6.02 5.89 -5.33
CA ASP A 40 -6.81 4.64 -5.35
C ASP A 40 -6.09 3.53 -6.11
N GLY A 41 -5.45 3.85 -7.24
CA GLY A 41 -4.62 2.92 -8.00
C GLY A 41 -3.46 2.37 -7.17
N ARG A 42 -2.70 3.25 -6.51
CA ARG A 42 -1.62 2.89 -5.58
C ARG A 42 -2.14 1.97 -4.48
N GLY A 43 -3.32 2.25 -3.93
CA GLY A 43 -3.94 1.40 -2.92
C GLY A 43 -4.22 -0.01 -3.45
N ASN A 44 -4.82 -0.13 -4.63
CA ASN A 44 -5.10 -1.41 -5.27
C ASN A 44 -3.83 -2.18 -5.65
N PHE A 45 -2.81 -1.47 -6.12
CA PHE A 45 -1.50 -2.05 -6.40
C PHE A 45 -0.88 -2.68 -5.15
N LEU A 46 -0.89 -1.96 -4.02
CA LEU A 46 -0.42 -2.50 -2.74
C LEU A 46 -1.29 -3.67 -2.26
N PHE A 47 -2.61 -3.63 -2.50
CA PHE A 47 -3.50 -4.76 -2.21
C PHE A 47 -3.06 -6.00 -2.97
N GLY A 48 -2.73 -5.92 -4.26
CA GLY A 48 -2.27 -7.07 -5.04
C GLY A 48 -0.97 -7.69 -4.52
N LEU A 49 -0.08 -6.86 -3.97
CA LEU A 49 1.25 -7.29 -3.52
C LEU A 49 1.31 -7.77 -2.06
N ILE A 50 0.31 -7.44 -1.24
CA ILE A 50 0.26 -7.81 0.18
C ILE A 50 -0.68 -9.00 0.36
N ASN A 51 -0.19 -10.14 0.85
CA ASN A 51 -1.02 -11.31 1.09
C ASN A 51 -1.18 -11.60 2.59
N ILE A 52 -2.43 -11.70 3.04
CA ILE A 52 -2.78 -12.08 4.42
C ILE A 52 -2.99 -13.60 4.45
N VAL A 53 -2.11 -14.29 5.16
CA VAL A 53 -2.09 -15.74 5.28
C VAL A 53 -2.56 -16.12 6.69
N ARG A 54 -3.59 -16.96 6.78
CA ARG A 54 -4.01 -17.53 8.06
C ARG A 54 -2.97 -18.55 8.53
N ILE A 55 -2.52 -18.41 9.78
CA ILE A 55 -1.53 -19.32 10.33
C ILE A 55 -2.23 -20.62 10.70
N LYS A 56 -1.91 -21.71 10.00
CA LYS A 56 -2.31 -23.06 10.42
C LYS A 56 -1.59 -23.36 11.73
N GLN A 57 -2.33 -23.81 12.74
CA GLN A 57 -1.75 -24.18 14.03
C GLN A 57 -0.72 -25.31 13.84
N ARG A 58 0.40 -25.22 14.56
CA ARG A 58 1.25 -26.40 14.78
C ARG A 58 0.43 -27.39 15.61
N LYS A 59 0.53 -28.70 15.31
CA LYS A 59 -0.19 -29.79 16.01
C LYS A 59 -0.38 -29.44 17.50
N GLN A 60 -1.62 -29.14 17.87
CA GLN A 60 -1.97 -28.60 19.17
C GLN A 60 -1.65 -29.61 20.28
N ARG A 61 -1.11 -29.11 21.40
CA ARG A 61 -1.38 -29.70 22.72
C ARG A 61 -2.88 -29.49 22.97
N THR A 62 -3.54 -30.52 23.47
CA THR A 62 -4.98 -30.81 23.53
C THR A 62 -5.93 -29.74 24.13
N THR A 63 -5.50 -28.50 24.42
CA THR A 63 -6.25 -27.57 25.29
C THR A 63 -6.13 -26.08 24.94
N ASP A 64 -5.77 -25.70 23.71
CA ASP A 64 -5.79 -24.28 23.32
C ASP A 64 -6.98 -23.97 22.41
N VAL A 65 -7.92 -23.13 22.87
CA VAL A 65 -8.99 -22.61 22.00
C VAL A 65 -8.34 -21.73 20.91
N PRO A 66 -8.55 -21.97 19.60
CA PRO A 66 -7.89 -21.23 18.53
C PRO A 66 -8.06 -19.71 18.58
N ALA A 67 -9.20 -19.24 19.11
CA ALA A 67 -9.49 -17.83 19.31
C ALA A 67 -8.53 -17.13 20.30
N LEU A 68 -7.88 -17.88 21.20
CA LEU A 68 -6.97 -17.34 22.22
C LEU A 68 -5.54 -17.08 21.69
N SER A 69 -5.21 -17.54 20.48
CA SER A 69 -3.91 -17.22 19.89
C SER A 69 -3.79 -15.72 19.63
N ARG A 70 -2.77 -15.08 20.23
CA ARG A 70 -2.42 -13.67 19.98
C ARG A 70 -2.07 -13.37 18.52
N ARG A 71 -1.65 -14.37 17.74
CA ARG A 71 -1.32 -14.22 16.32
C ARG A 71 -2.09 -15.24 15.48
N GLN A 72 -3.13 -14.77 14.80
CA GLN A 72 -3.98 -15.61 13.93
C GLN A 72 -3.62 -15.46 12.44
N ILE A 73 -2.98 -14.34 12.09
CA ILE A 73 -2.63 -14.00 10.71
C ILE A 73 -1.13 -13.71 10.56
N SER A 74 -0.62 -13.98 9.38
CA SER A 74 0.69 -13.54 8.91
C SER A 74 0.52 -12.70 7.65
N VAL A 75 1.40 -11.73 7.45
CA VAL A 75 1.42 -10.91 6.24
C VAL A 75 2.67 -11.24 5.44
N THR A 76 2.50 -11.44 4.15
CA THR A 76 3.59 -11.68 3.19
C THR A 76 3.56 -10.60 2.12
N TYR A 77 4.73 -10.22 1.62
CA TYR A 77 4.89 -9.14 0.65
C TYR A 77 5.53 -9.70 -0.60
N GLY A 78 4.85 -9.54 -1.74
CA GLY A 78 5.34 -9.94 -3.06
C GLY A 78 5.83 -8.73 -3.85
N LEU A 79 6.88 -8.92 -4.64
CA LEU A 79 7.27 -8.00 -5.71
C LEU A 79 7.36 -8.80 -7.01
N SER A 80 7.04 -8.18 -8.15
CA SER A 80 7.30 -8.79 -9.45
C SER A 80 8.76 -8.61 -9.84
N SER A 81 9.32 -9.66 -10.44
CA SER A 81 10.66 -9.73 -11.01
C SER A 81 10.57 -10.47 -12.35
N THR A 82 11.61 -10.42 -13.17
CA THR A 82 11.71 -11.14 -14.45
C THR A 82 11.43 -12.63 -14.32
N ASN A 83 11.82 -13.25 -13.20
CA ASN A 83 11.58 -14.67 -12.92
C ASN A 83 10.24 -14.94 -12.23
N GLY A 84 9.30 -13.99 -12.23
CA GLY A 84 7.99 -14.09 -11.61
C GLY A 84 7.87 -13.32 -10.30
N HIS A 85 7.06 -13.81 -9.35
CA HIS A 85 6.85 -13.13 -8.07
C HIS A 85 7.81 -13.62 -7.00
N ILE A 86 8.54 -12.69 -6.39
CA ILE A 86 9.41 -12.98 -5.26
C ILE A 86 8.78 -12.47 -3.96
N GLN A 87 8.94 -13.24 -2.87
CA GLN A 87 8.59 -12.75 -1.54
C GLN A 87 9.74 -11.95 -0.96
N VAL A 88 9.42 -10.85 -0.29
CA VAL A 88 10.39 -9.99 0.38
C VAL A 88 9.95 -9.68 1.82
N CYS A 89 10.90 -9.26 2.65
CA CYS A 89 10.55 -8.78 3.98
C CYS A 89 9.87 -7.41 3.92
N ALA A 90 9.12 -7.08 4.98
CA ALA A 90 8.36 -5.84 5.09
C ALA A 90 9.22 -4.58 4.91
N LYS A 91 10.49 -4.62 5.32
CA LYS A 91 11.41 -3.49 5.16
C LYS A 91 11.73 -3.26 3.68
N THR A 92 12.24 -4.28 2.98
CA THR A 92 12.51 -4.22 1.54
C THR A 92 11.30 -3.74 0.77
N PHE A 93 10.11 -4.31 1.05
CA PHE A 93 8.87 -3.90 0.38
C PHE A 93 8.59 -2.40 0.51
N ARG A 94 8.77 -1.84 1.71
CA ARG A 94 8.56 -0.41 1.97
C ARG A 94 9.62 0.45 1.32
N ASP A 95 10.88 0.04 1.40
CA ASP A 95 12.00 0.79 0.85
C ASP A 95 11.92 0.83 -0.70
N THR A 96 11.52 -0.28 -1.35
CA THR A 96 11.31 -0.37 -2.80
C THR A 96 10.21 0.58 -3.30
N LEU A 97 9.12 0.73 -2.54
CA LEU A 97 7.93 1.50 -2.95
C LEU A 97 7.82 2.87 -2.24
N ASP A 98 8.88 3.28 -1.53
CA ASP A 98 8.95 4.50 -0.71
C ASP A 98 7.73 4.69 0.22
N LEU A 99 7.41 3.63 0.97
CA LEU A 99 6.22 3.60 1.84
C LEU A 99 6.57 3.86 3.30
N SER A 100 5.80 4.74 3.93
CA SER A 100 5.78 4.84 5.40
C SER A 100 5.18 3.57 6.02
N GLN A 101 5.69 3.19 7.20
CA GLN A 101 5.14 2.06 7.98
C GLN A 101 3.64 2.23 8.25
N LYS A 102 3.18 3.45 8.54
CA LYS A 102 1.77 3.78 8.78
C LYS A 102 0.90 3.51 7.55
N ARG A 103 1.39 3.83 6.35
CA ARG A 103 0.66 3.56 5.10
C ARG A 103 0.50 2.05 4.89
N THR A 104 1.57 1.28 5.04
CA THR A 104 1.52 -0.18 4.91
C THR A 104 0.55 -0.81 5.91
N TYR A 105 0.58 -0.39 7.18
CA TYR A 105 -0.34 -0.87 8.20
C TYR A 105 -1.80 -0.58 7.86
N THR A 106 -2.10 0.66 7.43
CA THR A 106 -3.46 1.06 7.04
C THR A 106 -4.00 0.19 5.90
N VAL A 107 -3.15 -0.11 4.93
CA VAL A 107 -3.51 -0.97 3.78
C VAL A 107 -3.79 -2.40 4.25
N ILE A 108 -2.96 -2.95 5.15
CA ILE A 108 -3.15 -4.28 5.73
C ILE A 108 -4.47 -4.37 6.49
N GLU A 109 -4.77 -3.39 7.36
CA GLU A 109 -6.02 -3.38 8.14
C GLU A 109 -7.25 -3.36 7.23
N LYS A 110 -7.22 -2.57 6.15
CA LYS A 110 -8.31 -2.59 5.16
C LYS A 110 -8.42 -3.93 4.45
N LYS A 111 -7.29 -4.52 4.03
CA LYS A 111 -7.28 -5.80 3.31
C LYS A 111 -7.79 -6.99 4.14
N LYS A 112 -7.83 -6.87 5.49
CA LYS A 112 -8.46 -7.92 6.33
C LYS A 112 -9.96 -8.06 6.07
N GLY A 113 -10.63 -6.97 5.69
CA GLY A 113 -12.09 -6.92 5.49
C GLY A 113 -12.52 -6.72 4.03
N ASP A 114 -11.66 -6.13 3.20
CA ASP A 114 -12.00 -5.74 1.83
C ASP A 114 -11.16 -6.48 0.77
N VAL A 115 -11.77 -6.75 -0.38
CA VAL A 115 -11.10 -7.37 -1.54
C VAL A 115 -10.33 -6.33 -2.37
N CYS A 116 -10.77 -5.08 -2.36
CA CYS A 116 -10.18 -3.96 -3.10
C CYS A 116 -9.97 -2.74 -2.20
N PHE A 117 -8.99 -1.89 -2.53
CA PHE A 117 -8.78 -0.66 -1.81
C PHE A 117 -9.81 0.39 -2.22
N THR A 118 -10.49 0.96 -1.23
CA THR A 118 -11.32 2.16 -1.43
C THR A 118 -10.83 3.29 -0.53
N ASN A 119 -10.54 4.47 -1.12
CA ASN A 119 -10.33 5.67 -0.33
C ASN A 119 -11.67 6.36 -0.06
N ARG A 120 -12.13 6.24 1.18
CA ARG A 120 -13.34 6.92 1.70
C ARG A 120 -13.01 8.19 2.49
N ARG A 121 -11.74 8.61 2.56
CA ARG A 121 -11.35 9.85 3.25
C ARG A 121 -12.01 11.02 2.55
N GLY A 122 -12.69 11.87 3.32
CA GLY A 122 -13.46 12.97 2.75
C GLY A 122 -14.34 12.43 1.63
N LYS A 123 -15.14 11.39 1.89
CA LYS A 123 -16.32 10.96 1.09
C LYS A 123 -17.55 10.72 1.97
N ASN A 124 -17.64 11.37 3.13
CA ASN A 124 -18.79 11.26 4.02
C ASN A 124 -19.82 12.35 3.69
N PRO A 125 -20.97 12.02 3.08
CA PRO A 125 -21.98 13.02 2.71
C PRO A 125 -22.57 13.77 3.91
N ARG A 126 -22.42 13.24 5.13
CA ARG A 126 -22.84 13.90 6.38
C ARG A 126 -21.74 14.76 7.03
N SER A 127 -20.53 14.75 6.47
CA SER A 127 -19.43 15.57 7.01
C SER A 127 -19.45 16.96 6.38
N HIS A 128 -19.38 17.99 7.21
CA HIS A 128 -19.24 19.38 6.76
C HIS A 128 -17.96 19.63 5.94
N SER A 129 -16.99 18.71 5.98
CA SER A 129 -15.79 18.75 5.11
C SER A 129 -16.10 18.62 3.62
N HIS A 130 -17.33 18.23 3.26
CA HIS A 130 -17.82 18.06 1.89
C HIS A 130 -18.61 19.21 1.34
N LYS A 131 -19.03 20.14 2.20
CA LYS A 131 -19.68 21.34 1.70
C LYS A 131 -18.61 22.13 0.97
N THR A 132 -18.61 22.03 -0.34
CA THR A 132 -17.85 22.91 -1.21
C THR A 132 -18.21 24.33 -0.78
N LYS A 133 -17.22 25.13 -0.38
CA LYS A 133 -17.47 26.49 0.11
C LYS A 133 -18.15 27.36 -0.94
N TYR A 134 -17.94 27.01 -2.21
CA TYR A 134 -18.50 27.65 -3.40
C TYR A 134 -19.25 26.60 -4.20
N THR A 135 -20.46 26.93 -4.63
CA THR A 135 -21.22 26.13 -5.60
C THR A 135 -20.62 26.31 -7.01
N ASP A 136 -21.04 25.46 -7.96
CA ASP A 136 -20.62 25.63 -9.36
C ASP A 136 -21.09 26.99 -9.92
N GLU A 137 -22.24 27.48 -9.46
CA GLU A 137 -22.78 28.80 -9.78
C GLU A 137 -21.88 29.93 -9.23
N ASP A 138 -21.38 29.81 -7.99
CA ASP A 138 -20.42 30.76 -7.42
C ASP A 138 -19.13 30.81 -8.24
N ILE A 139 -18.66 29.65 -8.72
CA ILE A 139 -17.45 29.52 -9.53
C ILE A 139 -17.66 30.20 -10.89
N GLU A 140 -18.83 30.04 -11.52
CA GLU A 140 -19.17 30.71 -12.77
C GLU A 140 -19.26 32.22 -12.64
N LEU A 141 -19.87 32.72 -11.55
CA LEU A 141 -19.91 34.14 -11.21
C LEU A 141 -18.50 34.74 -11.06
N ILE A 142 -17.61 34.04 -10.35
CA ILE A 142 -16.21 34.47 -10.18
C ILE A 142 -15.49 34.48 -11.53
N LYS A 143 -15.67 33.45 -12.37
CA LYS A 143 -15.05 33.39 -13.71
C LYS A 143 -15.55 34.50 -14.64
N GLY A 144 -16.85 34.79 -14.59
CA GLY A 144 -17.46 35.88 -15.34
C GLY A 144 -16.90 37.25 -14.94
N TYR A 145 -16.71 37.46 -13.63
CA TYR A 145 -16.13 38.69 -13.09
C TYR A 145 -14.65 38.87 -13.46
N ILE A 146 -13.85 37.81 -13.42
CA ILE A 146 -12.42 37.86 -13.79
C ILE A 146 -12.22 38.12 -15.30
N SER A 147 -13.18 37.71 -16.12
CA SER A 147 -13.11 37.82 -17.58
C SER A 147 -13.68 39.14 -18.12
N SER A 148 -14.19 40.01 -17.23
CA SER A 148 -14.70 41.35 -17.53
C SER A 148 -13.68 42.42 -17.17
#